data_AF-A0A6V6YZU3-F1
#
_entry.id   AF-A0A6V6YZU3-F1
#
_cell.length_a   1.000
_cell.length_b   1.000
_cell.length_c   1.000
_cell.angle_alpha   90.00
_cell.angle_beta   90.00
_cell.angle_gamma   90.00
#
_symmetry.space_group_name_H-M   'P 1'
#
loop_
_entity.id
_entity.type
_entity.pdbx_description
1 polymer ?
#
loop_
_entity_poly.entity_id
_entity_poly.type
_entity_poly.pdbx_seq_one_letter_code
_entity_poly.pdbx_strand_id
1 'polypeptide(L)'
;MARMEKFYVETLRKLETEIHELEIEADCSIQRIEIIVNLIVNSLYKLKMFVLEKGFKNTDEEIHFFKYKKPVIVSKLIYYNTIYKIETKKTYDVKLIIKYLNICISVIKSP
;
A
#
# COMPACT_ATOMS: atom_id res chain seq x y z
N MET A 1 1.42 -24.58 5.35
CA MET A 1 1.28 -23.12 5.57
C MET A 1 -0.19 -22.75 5.39
N ALA A 2 -0.79 -21.97 6.30
CA ALA A 2 -2.20 -21.58 6.19
C ALA A 2 -2.46 -20.78 4.90
N ARG A 3 -3.64 -20.92 4.29
CA ARG A 3 -3.99 -20.29 3.00
C ARG A 3 -3.81 -18.77 3.03
N MET A 4 -4.27 -18.12 4.11
CA MET A 4 -4.13 -16.67 4.31
C MET A 4 -2.68 -16.25 4.53
N GLU A 5 -1.90 -17.04 5.28
CA GLU A 5 -0.47 -16.81 5.47
C GLU A 5 0.28 -16.80 4.14
N LYS A 6 0.06 -17.83 3.33
CA LYS A 6 0.72 -17.95 2.03
C LYS A 6 0.40 -16.75 1.13
N PHE A 7 -0.88 -16.40 1.00
CA PHE A 7 -1.30 -15.27 0.16
C PHE A 7 -0.74 -13.94 0.66
N TYR A 8 -0.73 -13.72 1.98
CA TYR A 8 -0.13 -12.53 2.59
C TYR A 8 1.37 -12.44 2.30
N VAL A 9 2.13 -13.50 2.55
CA VAL A 9 3.59 -13.52 2.34
C VAL A 9 3.93 -13.29 0.86
N GLU A 10 3.20 -13.93 -0.05
CA GLU A 10 3.40 -13.72 -1.49
C GLU A 10 3.09 -12.29 -1.92
N THR A 11 2.01 -11.70 -1.41
CA THR A 11 1.63 -10.31 -1.67
C THR A 11 2.67 -9.33 -1.12
N LEU A 12 3.10 -9.53 0.13
CA LEU A 12 4.10 -8.68 0.77
C LEU A 12 5.44 -8.77 0.06
N ARG A 13 5.92 -9.97 -0.24
CA ARG A 13 7.20 -10.17 -0.93
C ARG A 13 7.19 -9.48 -2.30
N LYS A 14 6.10 -9.65 -3.08
CA LYS A 14 5.95 -8.99 -4.37
C LYS A 14 5.98 -7.47 -4.23
N LEU A 15 5.23 -6.94 -3.26
CA LEU A 15 5.22 -5.49 -2.99
C LEU A 15 6.61 -4.98 -2.62
N GLU A 16 7.34 -5.67 -1.74
CA GLU A 16 8.67 -5.25 -1.31
C GLU A 16 9.70 -5.32 -2.44
N THR A 17 9.62 -6.31 -3.32
CA THR A 17 10.45 -6.38 -4.52
C THR A 17 10.19 -5.20 -5.45
N GLU A 18 8.93 -4.92 -5.80
CA GLU A 18 8.59 -3.81 -6.69
C GLU A 18 8.97 -2.45 -6.09
N ILE A 19 8.83 -2.26 -4.78
CA ILE A 19 9.28 -1.06 -4.08
C ILE A 19 10.81 -0.93 -4.17
N HIS A 20 11.54 -2.01 -3.88
CA HIS A 20 12.99 -2.00 -3.88
C HIS A 20 13.54 -1.67 -5.27
N GLU A 21 12.96 -2.23 -6.34
CA GLU A 21 13.33 -1.92 -7.72
C GLU A 21 13.18 -0.42 -8.04
N LEU A 22 12.12 0.21 -7.55
CA LEU A 22 11.90 1.65 -7.72
C LEU A 22 12.89 2.50 -6.88
N GLU A 23 13.32 2.01 -5.72
CA GLU A 23 14.28 2.69 -4.84
C GLU A 23 15.72 2.68 -5.39
N ILE A 24 16.09 1.71 -6.24
CA ILE A 24 17.44 1.62 -6.84
C ILE A 24 17.75 2.82 -7.75
N GLU A 25 16.72 3.47 -8.33
CA GLU A 25 16.89 4.66 -9.15
C GLU A 25 17.30 5.88 -8.28
N ALA A 26 18.32 6.63 -8.70
CA ALA A 26 18.95 7.67 -7.88
C ALA A 26 18.05 8.90 -7.61
N ASP A 27 17.05 9.17 -8.45
CA ASP A 27 16.21 10.37 -8.31
C ASP A 27 14.90 10.09 -7.55
N CYS A 28 14.72 10.78 -6.42
CA CYS A 28 13.48 10.78 -5.66
C CYS A 28 12.42 11.67 -6.30
N SER A 29 11.90 11.23 -7.45
CA SER A 29 10.82 11.94 -8.12
C SER A 29 9.49 11.72 -7.39
N ILE A 30 8.66 12.76 -7.38
CA ILE A 30 7.30 12.65 -6.81
C ILE A 30 6.49 11.58 -7.55
N GLN A 31 6.71 11.43 -8.86
CA GLN A 31 6.07 10.41 -9.70
C GLN A 31 6.38 9.00 -9.21
N ARG A 32 7.62 8.73 -8.80
CA ARG A 32 8.00 7.45 -8.20
C ARG A 32 7.22 7.18 -6.92
N ILE A 33 7.10 8.17 -6.04
CA ILE A 33 6.33 8.02 -4.80
C ILE A 33 4.86 7.75 -5.11
N GLU A 34 4.28 8.38 -6.15
CA GLU A 34 2.92 8.08 -6.62
C GLU A 34 2.79 6.61 -7.08
N ILE A 35 3.77 6.09 -7.82
CA ILE A 35 3.80 4.69 -8.25
C ILE A 35 3.84 3.76 -7.03
N ILE A 36 4.75 4.01 -6.08
CA ILE A 36 4.86 3.18 -4.86
C ILE A 36 3.56 3.19 -4.05
N VAL A 37 2.95 4.36 -3.86
CA VAL A 37 1.66 4.48 -3.16
C VAL A 37 0.58 3.65 -3.87
N ASN A 38 0.52 3.70 -5.20
CA ASN A 38 -0.40 2.87 -5.98
C ASN A 38 -0.15 1.36 -5.80
N LEU A 39 1.10 0.92 -5.76
CA LEU A 39 1.44 -0.48 -5.52
C LEU A 39 0.97 -0.97 -4.14
N ILE A 40 1.17 -0.14 -3.11
CA ILE A 40 0.74 -0.44 -1.74
C ILE A 40 -0.79 -0.51 -1.65
N VAL A 41 -1.49 0.46 -2.24
CA VAL A 41 -2.95 0.49 -2.32
C VAL A 41 -3.49 -0.75 -3.03
N ASN A 42 -2.93 -1.11 -4.18
CA ASN A 42 -3.34 -2.30 -4.93
C ASN A 42 -3.11 -3.59 -4.14
N SER A 43 -2.04 -3.65 -3.34
CA SER A 43 -1.76 -4.79 -2.45
C SER A 43 -2.78 -4.90 -1.32
N LEU A 44 -3.16 -3.78 -0.72
CA LEU A 44 -4.24 -3.71 0.28
C LEU A 44 -5.59 -4.12 -0.33
N TYR A 45 -5.90 -3.68 -1.55
CA TYR A 45 -7.11 -4.07 -2.26
C TYR A 45 -7.17 -5.57 -2.52
N LYS A 46 -6.07 -6.17 -3.02
CA LYS A 46 -5.98 -7.63 -3.22
C LYS A 46 -6.20 -8.41 -1.93
N LEU A 47 -5.64 -7.94 -0.82
CA LEU A 47 -5.88 -8.54 0.50
C LEU A 47 -7.34 -8.40 0.95
N LYS A 48 -7.96 -7.23 0.76
CA LYS A 48 -9.40 -7.01 1.03
C LYS A 48 -10.25 -8.03 0.26
N MET A 49 -10.05 -8.12 -1.06
CA MET A 49 -10.79 -9.04 -1.92
C MET A 49 -10.60 -10.50 -1.50
N PHE A 50 -9.37 -10.91 -1.21
CA PHE A 50 -9.10 -12.26 -0.75
C PHE A 50 -9.83 -12.61 0.55
N VAL A 51 -9.82 -11.71 1.54
CA VAL A 51 -10.53 -11.91 2.81
C VAL A 51 -12.03 -11.95 2.61
N LEU A 52 -12.60 -11.09 1.75
CA LEU A 52 -14.02 -11.09 1.44
C LEU A 52 -14.47 -12.38 0.74
N GLU A 53 -13.66 -12.89 -0.19
CA GLU A 53 -14.01 -14.11 -0.93
C GLU A 53 -13.83 -15.40 -0.13
N LYS A 54 -12.78 -15.48 0.70
CA LYS A 54 -12.38 -16.74 1.35
C LYS A 54 -12.76 -16.79 2.82
N GLY A 55 -13.03 -15.64 3.44
CA GLY A 55 -13.21 -15.52 4.87
C GLY A 55 -11.94 -15.85 5.65
N PHE A 56 -12.08 -15.89 6.98
CA PHE A 56 -11.05 -16.40 7.89
C PHE A 56 -11.41 -17.82 8.33
N LYS A 57 -10.38 -18.64 8.57
CA LYS A 57 -10.54 -19.99 9.10
C LYS A 57 -11.17 -19.99 10.49
N ASN A 58 -10.77 -19.03 11.33
CA ASN A 58 -11.24 -18.87 12.70
C ASN A 58 -10.95 -17.44 13.19
N THR A 59 -11.49 -17.10 14.36
CA THR A 59 -11.32 -15.79 15.00
C THR A 59 -9.85 -15.46 15.28
N ASP A 60 -9.01 -16.44 15.61
CA ASP A 60 -7.59 -16.21 15.84
C ASP A 60 -6.85 -15.76 14.57
N GLU A 61 -7.17 -16.35 13.41
CA GLU A 61 -6.61 -15.94 12.12
C GLU A 61 -7.04 -14.52 11.73
N GLU A 62 -8.31 -14.18 12.01
CA GLU A 62 -8.85 -12.83 11.82
C GLU A 62 -8.13 -11.80 12.70
N ILE A 63 -8.04 -12.06 14.02
CA ILE A 63 -7.34 -11.21 14.97
C ILE A 63 -5.90 -11.03 14.53
N HIS A 64 -5.21 -12.12 14.17
CA HIS A 64 -3.83 -12.06 13.76
C HIS A 64 -3.65 -11.24 12.47
N PHE A 65 -4.57 -11.37 11.50
CA PHE A 65 -4.54 -10.56 10.28
C PHE A 65 -4.67 -9.07 10.58
N PHE A 66 -5.69 -8.67 11.33
CA PHE A 66 -5.94 -7.25 11.61
C PHE A 66 -4.93 -6.64 12.57
N LYS A 67 -4.39 -7.43 13.51
CA LYS A 67 -3.45 -6.95 14.52
C LYS A 67 -2.00 -6.89 14.04
N TYR A 68 -1.56 -7.80 13.17
CA TYR A 68 -0.15 -7.91 12.80
C TYR A 68 0.10 -7.79 11.30
N LYS A 69 -0.72 -8.42 10.45
CA LYS A 69 -0.44 -8.47 9.00
C LYS A 69 -0.84 -7.19 8.27
N LYS A 70 -2.11 -6.77 8.41
CA LYS A 70 -2.62 -5.56 7.76
C LYS A 70 -1.82 -4.30 8.17
N PRO A 71 -1.45 -4.11 9.45
CA PRO A 71 -0.66 -2.95 9.86
C PRO A 71 0.70 -2.83 9.17
N VAL A 72 1.36 -3.93 8.80
CA VAL A 72 2.66 -3.91 8.10
C VAL A 72 2.57 -3.23 6.73
N ILE A 73 1.49 -3.47 5.98
CA ILE A 73 1.32 -2.85 4.66
C ILE A 73 0.80 -1.42 4.79
N VAL A 74 -0.09 -1.18 5.77
CA VAL A 74 -0.61 0.16 6.07
C VAL A 74 0.51 1.11 6.56
N SER A 75 1.48 0.64 7.34
CA SER A 75 2.60 1.47 7.80
C SER A 75 3.47 1.92 6.64
N LYS A 76 3.68 1.09 5.62
CA LYS A 76 4.35 1.50 4.37
C LYS A 76 3.56 2.60 3.65
N LEU A 77 2.24 2.49 3.58
CA LEU A 77 1.40 3.54 3.00
C LEU A 77 1.59 4.88 3.73
N ILE A 78 1.60 4.86 5.07
CA ILE A 78 1.83 6.06 5.89
C ILE A 78 3.22 6.64 5.63
N TYR A 79 4.25 5.80 5.56
CA TYR A 79 5.62 6.21 5.27
C TYR A 79 5.73 6.93 3.91
N TYR A 80 5.27 6.30 2.83
CA TYR A 80 5.36 6.88 1.48
C TYR A 80 4.46 8.11 1.30
N ASN A 81 3.30 8.14 1.96
CA ASN A 81 2.47 9.35 1.99
C ASN A 81 3.16 10.51 2.73
N THR A 82 3.97 10.21 3.73
CA THR A 82 4.75 11.22 4.46
C THR A 82 5.85 11.79 3.56
N ILE A 83 6.58 10.94 2.83
CA ILE A 83 7.58 11.39 1.86
C ILE A 83 6.91 12.24 0.77
N TYR A 84 5.78 11.79 0.21
CA TYR A 84 5.03 12.56 -0.79
C TYR A 84 4.70 13.98 -0.29
N LYS A 85 4.19 14.10 0.94
CA LYS A 85 3.87 15.39 1.57
C LYS A 85 5.10 16.27 1.76
N ILE A 86 6.26 15.69 2.07
CA ILE A 86 7.51 16.44 2.22
C ILE A 86 7.97 16.95 0.85
N GLU A 87 7.99 16.10 -0.18
CA GLU A 87 8.47 16.49 -1.51
C GLU A 87 7.54 17.50 -2.21
N THR A 88 6.22 17.37 -2.06
CA THR A 88 5.28 18.35 -2.64
C THR A 88 5.29 19.71 -1.96
N LYS A 89 5.59 19.78 -0.66
CA LYS A 89 5.79 21.06 0.03
C LYS A 89 7.02 21.83 -0.46
N LYS A 90 7.99 21.15 -1.07
CA LYS A 90 9.15 21.82 -1.69
C LYS A 90 8.79 22.52 -3.01
N THR A 91 7.76 22.05 -3.72
CA THR A 91 7.48 22.48 -5.11
C THR A 91 6.22 23.32 -5.28
N TYR A 92 5.32 23.42 -4.29
CA TYR A 92 4.06 24.20 -4.31
C TYR A 92 3.19 24.03 -5.58
N ASP A 93 3.38 22.94 -6.35
CA ASP A 93 2.60 22.70 -7.57
C ASP A 93 1.24 22.08 -7.21
N VAL A 94 0.22 22.94 -7.21
CA VAL A 94 -1.17 22.61 -6.89
C VAL A 94 -1.73 21.51 -7.80
N LYS A 95 -1.30 21.40 -9.07
CA LYS A 95 -1.80 20.36 -9.98
C LYS A 95 -1.36 18.97 -9.55
N LEU A 96 -0.12 18.85 -9.10
CA LEU A 96 0.44 17.58 -8.63
C LEU A 96 -0.27 17.10 -7.36
N ILE A 97 -0.51 18.03 -6.42
CA ILE A 97 -1.24 17.76 -5.18
C ILE A 97 -2.65 17.25 -5.46
N ILE A 98 -3.39 17.86 -6.39
CA ILE A 98 -4.76 17.43 -6.75
C ILE A 98 -4.75 16.02 -7.34
N LYS A 99 -3.80 15.70 -8.24
CA LYS A 99 -3.68 14.37 -8.86
C LYS A 99 -3.50 13.27 -7.80
N TYR A 100 -2.62 13.49 -6.83
CA TYR A 100 -2.36 12.53 -5.77
C TYR A 100 -3.50 12.41 -4.76
N LEU A 101 -4.18 13.52 -4.42
CA LEU A 101 -5.36 13.46 -3.58
C LEU A 101 -6.46 12.61 -4.22
N ASN A 102 -6.65 12.70 -5.54
CA ASN A 102 -7.60 11.85 -6.26
C ASN A 102 -7.23 10.36 -6.20
N ILE A 103 -5.93 10.01 -6.26
CA ILE A 103 -5.44 8.65 -6.03
C ILE A 103 -5.78 8.19 -4.62
N CYS A 104 -5.54 9.02 -3.60
CA CYS A 104 -5.85 8.65 -2.21
C CYS A 104 -7.37 8.50 -1.97
N ILE A 105 -8.19 9.35 -2.58
CA ILE A 105 -9.66 9.32 -2.44
C ILE A 105 -10.25 8.05 -3.07
N SER A 106 -9.70 7.55 -4.19
CA SER A 106 -10.19 6.31 -4.80
C SER A 106 -10.04 5.10 -3.87
N VAL A 107 -9.05 5.12 -2.97
CA VAL A 107 -8.86 4.11 -1.91
C VAL A 107 -9.97 4.14 -0.87
N ILE A 108 -10.50 5.32 -0.55
CA ILE A 108 -11.52 5.53 0.49
C ILE A 108 -12.93 5.30 -0.08
N LYS A 109 -13.14 5.63 -1.36
CA LYS A 109 -14.46 5.54 -2.02
C LYS A 109 -14.74 4.22 -2.74
N SER A 110 -13.79 3.27 -2.76
CA SER A 110 -14.05 1.98 -3.38
C SER A 110 -14.91 1.10 -2.45
N PRO A 111 -16.12 0.67 -2.88
CA PRO A 111 -17.03 -0.14 -2.07
C PRO A 111 -16.35 -1.41 -1.50
#